data_AF-A0A7Z2M4J4-F1
#
_entry.id   AF-A0A7Z2M4J4-F1
#
_cell.length_a   1.000
_cell.length_b   1.000
_cell.length_c   1.000
_cell.angle_alpha   90.00
_cell.angle_beta   90.00
_cell.angle_gamma   90.00
#
_symmetry.space_group_name_H-M   'P 1'
#
loop_
_entity.id
_entity.type
_entity.pdbx_description
1 polymer ?
#
loop_
_entity_poly.entity_id
_entity_poly.type
_entity_poly.pdbx_seq_one_letter_code
_entity_poly.pdbx_strand_id
1 'polypeptide(L)'
;MGKQLYTEYESVSLPDKAMPIRKAGAFIGKPRTIENFILIRWPNGRPCNLANLWIAEICASTGARDSARVDAALITHFIRFCSVKSIQFSNFNETNFKDFTEQLVQETRSTLRGIAPARNNNRTRLIQHTTLNFLHWLTENYPDLSKTPLVGLKNSGANITISYEINPKTKRSYMVHPLLVAPVPYNDDKVAIDEHIIQKIQDEIFRKRDWEDLPASSKLKSISDLKLYDATSVYLYERRMFTLRMMKLTGLRPEELFDLDLQLNQNISNTLEIVIPTKKRGTPAPLRRFKINAADARRFAIYVEARNAYIDFLADRNIFFDQPNNIFLGENGSRLKKESITKEFDRLCLGAGLSGTRVCLSMFRHRFVTRQINIRLEERFAQTPALKKGWTPALRDDVCAEVAQLTGHSDPASLHHYFHAEYKALTSSSTYSSMLETQDELDSVKDTLTALEHRSKLQKIDMSVEIRSVKALVEKLEMRLSSRESAE
;
A
#
# COMPACT_ATOMS: atom_id res chain seq x y z
N MET A 1 -3.61 -6.52 24.56
CA MET A 1 -3.70 -5.46 23.53
C MET A 1 -4.88 -4.56 23.87
N GLY A 2 -4.62 -3.29 24.20
CA GLY A 2 -5.66 -2.35 24.62
C GLY A 2 -6.58 -1.96 23.47
N LYS A 3 -7.87 -1.72 23.77
CA LYS A 3 -8.89 -1.25 22.82
C LYS A 3 -8.37 -0.06 21.98
N GLN A 4 -8.77 -0.01 20.71
CA GLN A 4 -8.47 1.12 19.84
C GLN A 4 -9.09 2.41 20.43
N LEU A 5 -8.27 3.45 20.59
CA LEU A 5 -8.69 4.70 21.23
C LEU A 5 -9.15 5.78 20.24
N TYR A 6 -9.24 5.46 18.96
CA TYR A 6 -9.77 6.36 17.95
C TYR A 6 -10.80 5.66 17.07
N THR A 7 -11.76 6.43 16.56
CA THR A 7 -12.70 6.02 15.50
C THR A 7 -12.53 6.92 14.31
N GLU A 8 -12.54 6.33 13.13
CA GLU A 8 -12.54 7.01 11.84
C GLU A 8 -13.93 6.89 11.23
N TYR A 9 -14.42 8.01 10.69
CA TYR A 9 -15.67 8.10 9.97
C TYR A 9 -15.36 8.62 8.56
N GLU A 10 -15.85 7.93 7.53
CA GLU A 10 -15.64 8.30 6.12
C GLU A 10 -16.16 9.71 5.86
N SER A 11 -17.37 10.01 6.34
CA SER A 11 -17.89 11.37 6.39
C SER A 11 -18.83 11.54 7.59
N VAL A 12 -18.87 12.74 8.15
CA VAL A 12 -19.81 13.11 9.21
C VAL A 12 -20.47 14.45 8.85
N SER A 13 -21.79 14.50 8.96
CA SER A 13 -22.56 15.73 8.84
C SER A 13 -22.68 16.38 10.22
N LEU A 14 -22.00 17.51 10.44
CA LEU A 14 -22.06 18.26 11.69
C LEU A 14 -22.80 19.59 11.50
N PRO A 15 -23.51 20.11 12.51
CA PRO A 15 -24.05 21.46 12.47
C PRO A 15 -22.93 22.48 12.24
N ASP A 16 -23.08 23.37 11.25
CA ASP A 16 -22.07 24.38 10.90
C ASP A 16 -22.54 25.80 11.23
N LYS A 17 -23.65 26.23 10.62
CA LYS A 17 -24.18 27.58 10.85
C LYS A 17 -25.70 27.64 10.77
N ALA A 18 -26.27 28.55 11.55
CA ALA A 18 -27.68 28.90 11.48
C ALA A 18 -27.91 29.86 10.31
N MET A 19 -28.78 29.50 9.38
CA MET A 19 -29.23 30.36 8.28
C MET A 19 -30.64 30.87 8.56
N PRO A 20 -30.89 32.19 8.49
CA PRO A 20 -32.23 32.73 8.71
C PRO A 20 -33.17 32.34 7.56
N ILE A 21 -34.36 31.85 7.90
CA ILE A 21 -35.45 31.66 6.95
C ILE A 21 -36.10 33.02 6.73
N ARG A 22 -35.84 33.66 5.59
CA ARG A 22 -36.49 34.92 5.24
C ARG A 22 -38.01 34.69 5.20
N LYS A 23 -38.74 35.48 6.01
CA LYS A 23 -40.20 35.50 6.26
C LYS A 23 -40.74 34.73 7.49
N ALA A 24 -39.96 33.86 8.16
CA ALA A 24 -40.51 33.04 9.26
C ALA A 24 -39.93 33.35 10.66
N GLY A 25 -38.95 34.25 10.79
CA GLY A 25 -38.28 34.52 12.07
C GLY A 25 -37.50 33.33 12.65
N ALA A 26 -37.40 32.22 11.91
CA ALA A 26 -36.76 30.97 12.31
C ALA A 26 -35.41 30.79 11.61
N PHE A 27 -34.56 29.93 12.18
CA PHE A 27 -33.26 29.57 11.62
C PHE A 27 -33.25 28.09 11.21
N ILE A 28 -32.63 27.78 10.08
CA ILE A 28 -32.30 26.41 9.67
C ILE A 28 -30.80 26.20 9.89
N GLY A 29 -30.44 25.13 10.60
CA GLY A 29 -29.05 24.69 10.67
C GLY A 29 -28.61 24.16 9.31
N LYS A 30 -27.63 24.82 8.69
CA LYS A 30 -26.92 24.25 7.54
C LYS A 30 -25.84 23.32 8.08
N PRO A 31 -25.88 22.02 7.76
CA PRO A 31 -24.80 21.12 8.14
C PRO A 31 -23.58 21.31 7.24
N ARG A 32 -22.41 21.00 7.76
CA ARG A 32 -21.16 20.82 7.01
C ARG A 32 -20.77 19.35 7.07
N THR A 33 -20.56 18.77 5.90
CA THR A 33 -19.95 17.44 5.79
C THR A 33 -18.44 17.58 5.98
N ILE A 34 -17.90 16.81 6.91
CA ILE A 34 -16.47 16.67 7.13
C ILE A 34 -16.08 15.27 6.69
N GLU A 35 -15.25 15.18 5.66
CA GLU A 35 -14.66 13.94 5.17
C GLU A 35 -13.53 13.48 6.11
N ASN A 36 -13.36 12.17 6.25
CA ASN A 36 -12.32 11.50 7.06
C ASN A 36 -12.22 12.08 8.49
N PHE A 37 -13.36 12.17 9.18
CA PHE A 37 -13.43 12.67 10.55
C PHE A 37 -12.88 11.63 11.54
N ILE A 38 -11.98 12.05 12.43
CA ILE A 38 -11.34 11.18 13.42
C ILE A 38 -11.66 11.67 14.82
N LEU A 39 -12.12 10.74 15.68
CA LEU A 39 -12.41 11.01 17.08
C LEU A 39 -11.56 10.14 17.99
N ILE A 40 -10.73 10.77 18.82
CA ILE A 40 -9.89 10.17 19.85
C ILE A 40 -10.59 10.22 21.21
N ARG A 41 -10.43 9.14 21.97
CA ARG A 41 -10.98 8.93 23.31
C ARG A 41 -9.88 8.50 24.28
N TRP A 42 -10.08 8.82 25.55
CA TRP A 42 -9.35 8.24 26.66
C TRP A 42 -9.70 6.75 26.84
N PRO A 43 -8.87 5.96 27.56
CA PRO A 43 -9.19 4.55 27.85
C PRO A 43 -10.53 4.33 28.57
N ASN A 44 -11.02 5.32 29.31
CA ASN A 44 -12.33 5.30 29.97
C ASN A 44 -13.51 5.63 29.02
N GLY A 45 -13.27 5.84 27.73
CA GLY A 45 -14.28 6.15 26.72
C GLY A 45 -14.62 7.63 26.56
N ARG A 46 -14.19 8.51 27.47
CA ARG A 46 -14.45 9.96 27.35
C ARG A 46 -13.66 10.55 26.15
N PRO A 47 -14.21 11.55 25.43
CA PRO A 47 -13.46 12.24 24.38
C PRO A 47 -12.16 12.86 24.90
N CYS A 48 -11.08 12.74 24.13
CA CYS A 48 -9.81 13.41 24.42
C CYS A 48 -9.78 14.77 23.70
N ASN A 49 -10.38 15.80 24.31
CA ASN A 49 -10.64 17.09 23.65
C ASN A 49 -9.40 17.74 23.02
N LEU A 50 -8.30 17.84 23.77
CA LEU A 50 -7.06 18.45 23.26
C LEU A 50 -6.47 17.69 22.07
N ALA A 51 -6.47 16.35 22.12
CA ALA A 51 -6.02 15.53 21.00
C ALA A 51 -6.97 15.65 19.79
N ASN A 52 -8.29 15.77 20.02
CA ASN A 52 -9.28 15.97 18.96
C ASN A 52 -9.12 17.32 18.26
N LEU A 53 -8.83 18.39 19.01
CA LEU A 53 -8.56 19.72 18.44
C LEU A 53 -7.30 19.70 17.58
N TRP A 54 -6.23 19.08 18.07
CA TRP A 54 -5.00 18.92 17.32
C TRP A 54 -5.18 18.12 16.03
N ILE A 55 -5.86 16.97 16.09
CA ILE A 55 -6.16 16.17 14.90
C ILE A 55 -7.07 16.93 13.93
N ALA A 56 -8.04 17.70 14.42
CA ALA A 56 -8.90 18.51 13.55
C ALA A 56 -8.10 19.56 12.77
N GLU A 57 -7.08 20.16 13.39
CA GLU A 57 -6.17 21.10 12.71
C GLU A 57 -5.27 20.38 11.68
N ILE A 58 -4.77 19.18 12.00
CA ILE A 58 -4.06 18.34 11.03
C ILE A 58 -4.97 17.99 9.85
N CYS A 59 -6.23 17.62 10.10
CA CYS A 59 -7.20 17.38 9.05
C CYS A 59 -7.42 18.63 8.19
N ALA A 60 -7.60 19.81 8.80
CA ALA A 60 -7.79 21.05 8.06
C ALA A 60 -6.58 21.41 7.18
N SER A 61 -5.36 21.27 7.70
CA SER A 61 -4.12 21.60 6.99
C SER A 61 -3.73 20.58 5.91
N THR A 62 -4.05 19.30 6.11
CA THR A 62 -3.70 18.22 5.17
C THR A 62 -4.83 17.84 4.21
N GLY A 63 -6.01 18.44 4.36
CA GLY A 63 -7.23 18.05 3.62
C GLY A 63 -7.74 16.67 4.02
N ALA A 64 -7.66 16.35 5.32
CA ALA A 64 -8.09 15.11 5.95
C ALA A 64 -7.55 13.84 5.26
N ARG A 65 -6.27 13.89 4.89
CA ARG A 65 -5.56 12.75 4.25
C ARG A 65 -5.05 11.76 5.31
N ASP A 66 -4.50 10.63 4.86
CA ASP A 66 -4.00 9.52 5.68
C ASP A 66 -3.08 9.94 6.86
N SER A 67 -2.42 11.10 6.76
CA SER A 67 -1.56 11.65 7.83
C SER A 67 -2.29 11.77 9.17
N ALA A 68 -3.52 12.31 9.18
CA ALA A 68 -4.28 12.52 10.42
C ALA A 68 -4.61 11.19 11.12
N ARG A 69 -4.91 10.16 10.34
CA ARG A 69 -5.15 8.80 10.85
C ARG A 69 -3.88 8.17 11.41
N VAL A 70 -2.75 8.37 10.75
CA VAL A 70 -1.45 7.90 11.24
C VAL A 70 -1.10 8.57 12.57
N ASP A 71 -1.24 9.89 12.66
CA ASP A 71 -1.01 10.66 13.88
C ASP A 71 -1.98 10.26 15.00
N ALA A 72 -3.26 10.07 14.69
CA ALA A 72 -4.25 9.57 15.64
C ALA A 72 -3.88 8.17 16.17
N ALA A 73 -3.41 7.26 15.31
CA ALA A 73 -2.95 5.95 15.77
C ALA A 73 -1.71 6.07 16.69
N LEU A 74 -0.76 6.93 16.34
CA LEU A 74 0.49 7.12 17.07
C LEU A 74 0.29 7.79 18.42
N ILE A 75 -0.49 8.87 18.49
CA ILE A 75 -0.70 9.63 19.73
C ILE A 75 -1.44 8.80 20.80
N THR A 76 -2.19 7.78 20.40
CA THR A 76 -2.87 6.91 21.38
C THR A 76 -1.91 6.12 22.28
N HIS A 77 -0.65 5.95 21.88
CA HIS A 77 0.36 5.36 22.77
C HIS A 77 0.67 6.29 23.94
N PHE A 78 0.85 7.59 23.66
CA PHE A 78 1.05 8.63 24.67
C PHE A 78 -0.18 8.79 25.57
N ILE A 79 -1.38 8.84 24.99
CA ILE A 79 -2.65 8.96 25.76
C ILE A 79 -2.83 7.77 26.72
N ARG A 80 -2.50 6.54 26.30
CA ARG A 80 -2.52 5.37 27.17
C ARG A 80 -1.50 5.50 28.31
N PHE A 81 -0.29 5.93 28.00
CA PHE A 81 0.75 6.15 29.00
C PHE A 81 0.29 7.13 30.08
N CYS A 82 -0.18 8.31 29.67
CA CYS A 82 -0.72 9.32 30.58
C CYS A 82 -1.89 8.79 31.42
N SER A 83 -2.80 8.03 30.82
CA SER A 83 -3.94 7.46 31.54
C SER A 83 -3.52 6.41 32.57
N VAL A 84 -2.54 5.56 32.28
CA VAL A 84 -2.07 4.51 33.20
C VAL A 84 -1.26 5.11 34.34
N LYS A 85 -0.42 6.11 34.04
CA LYS A 85 0.42 6.78 35.03
C LYS A 85 -0.31 7.94 35.76
N SER A 86 -1.57 8.20 35.42
CA SER A 86 -2.36 9.33 35.94
C SER A 86 -1.67 10.69 35.76
N ILE A 87 -1.01 10.89 34.62
CA ILE A 87 -0.29 12.12 34.28
C ILE A 87 -1.19 13.01 33.41
N GLN A 88 -1.40 14.25 33.84
CA GLN A 88 -2.03 15.28 33.01
C GLN A 88 -1.03 15.79 31.97
N PHE A 89 -1.50 16.15 30.77
CA PHE A 89 -0.61 16.66 29.71
C PHE A 89 0.20 17.88 30.15
N SER A 90 -0.40 18.77 30.96
CA SER A 90 0.23 19.96 31.55
C SER A 90 1.45 19.65 32.43
N ASN A 91 1.52 18.45 33.01
CA ASN A 91 2.56 18.05 33.96
C ASN A 91 3.60 17.12 33.32
N PHE A 92 3.49 16.85 32.01
CA PHE A 92 4.39 15.95 31.32
C PHE A 92 5.77 16.60 31.14
N ASN A 93 6.83 15.88 31.53
CA ASN A 93 8.20 16.40 31.59
C ASN A 93 9.25 15.40 31.10
N GLU A 94 10.52 15.80 31.15
CA GLU A 94 11.69 15.02 30.76
C GLU A 94 11.73 13.60 31.38
N THR A 95 11.44 13.49 32.68
CA THR A 95 11.40 12.20 33.38
C THR A 95 10.28 11.31 32.84
N ASN A 96 9.09 11.87 32.60
CA ASN A 96 8.00 11.12 32.02
C ASN A 96 8.27 10.70 30.57
N PHE A 97 8.96 11.53 29.80
CA PHE A 97 9.35 11.21 28.42
C PHE A 97 10.37 10.07 28.37
N LYS A 98 11.30 10.03 29.33
CA LYS A 98 12.22 8.90 29.52
C LYS A 98 11.45 7.61 29.84
N ASP A 99 10.59 7.61 30.85
CA ASP A 99 9.79 6.45 31.25
C ASP A 99 8.90 5.95 30.10
N PHE A 100 8.30 6.88 29.35
CA PHE A 100 7.50 6.57 28.17
C PHE A 100 8.34 5.88 27.09
N THR A 101 9.55 6.38 26.85
CA THR A 101 10.48 5.80 25.87
C THR A 101 10.89 4.39 26.27
N GLU A 102 11.26 4.18 27.54
CA GLU A 102 11.62 2.86 28.06
C GLU A 102 10.46 1.87 27.93
N GLN A 103 9.25 2.29 28.29
CA GLN A 103 8.05 1.46 28.12
C GLN A 103 7.80 1.07 26.66
N LEU A 104 7.97 1.99 25.71
CA LEU A 104 7.77 1.71 24.29
C LEU A 104 8.78 0.70 23.73
N VAL A 105 10.03 0.75 24.20
CA VAL A 105 11.12 -0.12 23.76
C VAL A 105 11.00 -1.52 24.38
N GLN A 106 10.63 -1.60 25.66
CA GLN A 106 10.50 -2.87 26.38
C GLN A 106 9.20 -3.64 26.08
N GLU A 107 8.22 -2.99 25.45
CA GLU A 107 6.95 -3.65 25.12
C GLU A 107 7.17 -4.81 24.15
N THR A 108 6.70 -6.00 24.52
CA THR A 108 6.79 -7.22 23.71
C THR A 108 5.40 -7.71 23.30
N ARG A 109 5.35 -8.53 22.26
CA ARG A 109 4.15 -9.24 21.80
C ARG A 109 4.47 -10.71 21.59
N SER A 110 3.49 -11.56 21.90
CA SER A 110 3.55 -12.96 21.53
C SER A 110 3.31 -13.12 20.04
N THR A 111 4.12 -13.93 19.39
CA THR A 111 4.04 -14.28 17.97
C THR A 111 4.10 -15.80 17.82
N LEU A 112 3.75 -16.32 16.64
CA LEU A 112 3.88 -17.75 16.32
C LEU A 112 5.32 -18.29 16.50
N ARG A 113 6.33 -17.41 16.51
CA ARG A 113 7.75 -17.75 16.66
C ARG A 113 8.30 -17.43 18.06
N GLY A 114 7.44 -17.12 19.04
CA GLY A 114 7.83 -16.75 20.40
C GLY A 114 7.60 -15.26 20.73
N ILE A 115 8.32 -14.75 21.72
CA ILE A 115 8.20 -13.36 22.19
C ILE A 115 9.09 -12.46 21.31
N ALA A 116 8.50 -11.42 20.73
CA ALA A 116 9.22 -10.43 19.94
C ALA A 116 8.91 -9.01 20.45
N PRO A 117 9.79 -8.02 20.20
CA PRO A 117 9.45 -6.62 20.44
C PRO A 117 8.13 -6.26 19.75
N ALA A 118 7.29 -5.50 20.43
CA ALA A 118 5.99 -5.08 19.90
C ALA A 118 6.14 -4.14 18.70
N ARG A 119 7.28 -3.44 18.62
CA ARG A 119 7.56 -2.40 17.61
C ARG A 119 9.05 -2.40 17.26
N ASN A 120 9.35 -1.88 16.07
CA ASN A 120 10.73 -1.55 15.70
C ASN A 120 11.06 -0.10 16.10
N ASN A 121 12.36 0.23 16.10
CA ASN A 121 12.85 1.56 16.49
C ASN A 121 12.25 2.68 15.66
N ASN A 122 12.07 2.49 14.35
CA ASN A 122 11.47 3.51 13.49
C ASN A 122 10.03 3.85 13.91
N ARG A 123 9.23 2.84 14.29
CA ARG A 123 7.88 3.05 14.79
C ARG A 123 7.88 3.73 16.16
N THR A 124 8.78 3.31 17.07
CA THR A 124 8.94 3.95 18.38
C THR A 124 9.33 5.42 18.23
N ARG A 125 10.32 5.71 17.39
CA ARG A 125 10.76 7.07 17.08
C ARG A 125 9.64 7.91 16.49
N LEU A 126 8.80 7.35 15.62
CA LEU A 126 7.65 8.05 15.06
C LEU A 126 6.61 8.40 16.15
N ILE A 127 6.34 7.49 17.11
CA ILE A 127 5.48 7.77 18.27
C ILE A 127 6.06 8.93 19.11
N GLN A 128 7.37 8.92 19.35
CA GLN A 128 8.06 9.97 20.08
C GLN A 128 7.92 11.34 19.38
N HIS A 129 8.18 11.40 18.07
CA HIS A 129 8.01 12.64 17.29
C HIS A 129 6.56 13.15 17.31
N THR A 130 5.57 12.27 17.07
CA THR A 130 4.15 12.65 17.15
C THR A 130 3.80 13.19 18.55
N THR A 131 4.35 12.61 19.60
CA THR A 131 4.16 13.09 20.98
C THR A 131 4.75 14.47 21.18
N LEU A 132 6.01 14.69 20.76
CA LEU A 132 6.66 16.00 20.85
C LEU A 132 5.91 17.06 20.02
N ASN A 133 5.46 16.72 18.81
CA ASN A 133 4.65 17.61 17.96
C ASN A 133 3.34 18.01 18.65
N PHE A 134 2.64 17.07 19.29
CA PHE A 134 1.42 17.37 20.03
C PHE A 134 1.69 18.27 21.25
N LEU A 135 2.72 17.99 22.04
CA LEU A 135 3.07 18.79 23.22
C LEU A 135 3.58 20.20 22.85
N HIS A 136 4.32 20.31 21.74
CA HIS A 136 4.70 21.60 21.19
C HIS A 136 3.47 22.37 20.70
N TRP A 137 2.55 21.71 19.98
CA TRP A 137 1.29 22.32 19.58
C TRP A 137 0.47 22.84 20.77
N LEU A 138 0.44 22.10 21.89
CA LEU A 138 -0.19 22.56 23.13
C LEU A 138 0.50 23.80 23.70
N THR A 139 1.83 23.86 23.64
CA THR A 139 2.61 25.01 24.09
C THR A 139 2.26 26.27 23.29
N GLU A 140 2.14 26.14 21.97
CA GLU A 140 1.85 27.28 21.08
C GLU A 140 0.39 27.73 21.15
N ASN A 141 -0.57 26.80 21.25
CA ASN A 141 -2.00 27.11 21.15
C ASN A 141 -2.69 27.27 22.51
N TYR A 142 -2.12 26.72 23.59
CA TYR A 142 -2.65 26.77 24.95
C TYR A 142 -1.53 27.06 25.95
N PRO A 143 -0.85 28.23 25.86
CA PRO A 143 0.29 28.56 26.70
C PRO A 143 -0.05 28.53 28.21
N ASP A 144 -1.29 28.87 28.57
CA ASP A 144 -1.76 28.88 29.96
C ASP A 144 -2.06 27.47 30.54
N LEU A 145 -1.96 26.41 29.73
CA LEU A 145 -2.21 25.04 30.17
C LEU A 145 -1.18 24.55 31.19
N SER A 146 0.03 25.11 31.16
CA SER A 146 1.15 24.79 32.05
C SER A 146 1.84 26.08 32.51
N LYS A 147 2.47 26.04 33.69
CA LYS A 147 3.25 27.18 34.21
C LYS A 147 4.47 27.51 33.34
N THR A 148 4.98 26.50 32.66
CA THR A 148 6.16 26.54 31.79
C THR A 148 5.81 25.88 30.46
N PRO A 149 6.47 26.27 29.35
CA PRO A 149 6.31 25.59 28.06
C PRO A 149 6.48 24.07 28.18
N LEU A 150 5.62 23.27 27.55
CA LEU A 150 5.75 21.81 27.62
C LEU A 150 6.95 21.31 26.82
N VAL A 151 7.17 21.89 25.63
CA VAL A 151 8.29 21.59 24.74
C VAL A 151 8.90 22.90 24.26
N GLY A 152 10.23 23.01 24.34
CA GLY A 152 10.93 24.22 23.91
C GLY A 152 12.44 24.01 23.76
N LEU A 153 13.13 25.05 23.28
CA LEU A 153 14.59 25.03 23.11
C LEU A 153 15.32 24.99 24.46
N LYS A 154 16.59 24.60 24.43
CA LYS A 154 17.46 24.69 25.61
C LYS A 154 17.44 26.12 26.16
N ASN A 155 17.27 26.24 27.48
CA ASN A 155 17.15 27.51 28.23
C ASN A 155 15.81 28.24 28.10
N SER A 156 14.79 27.67 27.44
CA SER A 156 13.43 28.26 27.40
C SER A 156 12.62 28.05 28.69
N GLY A 157 13.17 27.28 29.66
CA GLY A 157 12.43 26.85 30.84
C GLY A 157 11.38 25.77 30.57
N ALA A 158 11.41 25.16 29.38
CA ALA A 158 10.46 24.13 28.99
C ALA A 158 10.62 22.81 29.78
N ASN A 159 9.52 22.09 29.97
CA ASN A 159 9.48 20.80 30.66
C ASN A 159 10.22 19.69 29.89
N ILE A 160 10.28 19.81 28.56
CA ILE A 160 11.04 18.94 27.66
C ILE A 160 11.87 19.82 26.73
N THR A 161 13.17 19.54 26.69
CA THR A 161 14.12 20.33 25.89
C THR A 161 14.43 19.67 24.55
N ILE A 162 14.24 20.41 23.46
CA ILE A 162 14.52 19.94 22.10
C ILE A 162 15.54 20.82 21.37
N SER A 163 16.05 20.32 20.25
CA SER A 163 16.74 21.07 19.20
C SER A 163 16.02 20.88 17.85
N TYR A 164 16.38 21.69 16.85
CA TYR A 164 15.92 21.51 15.48
C TYR A 164 17.06 21.05 14.58
N GLU A 165 16.78 20.10 13.71
CA GLU A 165 17.66 19.70 12.61
C GLU A 165 16.96 19.91 11.28
N ILE A 166 17.73 20.17 10.21
CA ILE A 166 17.20 20.36 8.86
C ILE A 166 17.46 19.08 8.06
N ASN A 167 16.40 18.52 7.49
CA ASN A 167 16.54 17.39 6.59
C ASN A 167 17.27 17.84 5.30
N PRO A 168 18.41 17.23 4.93
CA PRO A 168 19.22 17.71 3.81
C PRO A 168 18.49 17.61 2.46
N LYS A 169 17.57 16.65 2.32
CA LYS A 169 16.80 16.40 1.10
C LYS A 169 15.56 17.27 0.99
N THR A 170 14.75 17.35 2.05
CA THR A 170 13.46 18.07 2.01
C THR A 170 13.58 19.53 2.45
N LYS A 171 14.73 19.91 3.04
CA LYS A 171 14.98 21.22 3.68
C LYS A 171 13.99 21.59 4.79
N ARG A 172 13.19 20.63 5.27
CA ARG A 172 12.25 20.81 6.38
C ARG A 172 12.98 20.65 7.71
N SER A 173 12.68 21.52 8.66
CA SER A 173 13.12 21.36 10.04
C SER A 173 12.30 20.27 10.74
N TYR A 174 12.91 19.55 11.67
CA TYR A 174 12.24 18.62 12.56
C TYR A 174 12.83 18.67 13.97
N MET A 175 11.98 18.40 14.97
CA MET A 175 12.39 18.38 16.37
C MET A 175 13.24 17.15 16.68
N VAL A 176 14.34 17.37 17.38
CA VAL A 176 15.25 16.33 17.86
C VAL A 176 15.36 16.40 19.37
N HIS A 177 15.43 15.23 19.99
CA HIS A 177 15.56 15.08 21.42
C HIS A 177 16.59 13.98 21.73
N PRO A 178 17.46 14.11 22.74
CA PRO A 178 18.51 13.12 23.05
C PRO A 178 17.99 11.70 23.30
N LEU A 179 16.79 11.58 23.88
CA LEU A 179 16.13 10.30 24.15
C LEU A 179 15.38 9.69 22.95
N LEU A 180 15.42 10.31 21.76
CA LEU A 180 14.82 9.68 20.58
C LEU A 180 15.56 8.39 20.23
N VAL A 181 14.81 7.30 20.04
CA VAL A 181 15.41 6.02 19.66
C VAL A 181 16.11 6.15 18.31
N ALA A 182 17.31 5.59 18.21
CA ALA A 182 18.09 5.59 16.97
C ALA A 182 17.30 4.91 15.84
N PRO A 183 17.22 5.54 14.65
CA PRO A 183 16.54 4.92 13.52
C PRO A 183 17.23 3.61 13.16
N VAL A 184 16.44 2.63 12.70
CA VAL A 184 17.02 1.43 12.10
C VAL A 184 17.79 1.86 10.85
N PRO A 185 19.03 1.38 10.64
CA PRO A 185 19.79 1.66 9.43
C PRO A 185 18.93 1.45 8.18
N TYR A 186 19.09 2.33 7.19
CA TYR A 186 18.43 2.13 5.91
C TYR A 186 18.94 0.81 5.32
N ASN A 187 18.01 -0.12 5.10
CA ASN A 187 18.28 -1.34 4.38
C ASN A 187 17.67 -1.19 2.98
N ASP A 188 18.47 -1.33 1.94
CA ASP A 188 18.01 -1.24 0.54
C ASP A 188 17.40 -2.58 0.08
N ASP A 189 16.56 -3.15 0.94
CA ASP A 189 15.99 -4.49 0.79
C ASP A 189 14.75 -4.53 -0.12
N LYS A 190 14.34 -3.39 -0.67
CA LYS A 190 13.25 -3.32 -1.66
C LYS A 190 13.80 -3.61 -3.04
N VAL A 191 14.11 -4.87 -3.26
CA VAL A 191 14.45 -5.39 -4.58
C VAL A 191 13.19 -5.56 -5.44
N ALA A 192 13.39 -5.67 -6.75
CA ALA A 192 12.34 -6.14 -7.65
C ALA A 192 11.79 -7.48 -7.14
N ILE A 193 10.46 -7.65 -7.19
CA ILE A 193 9.88 -8.93 -6.81
C ILE A 193 10.30 -10.01 -7.80
N ASP A 194 10.76 -11.13 -7.26
CA ASP A 194 11.19 -12.30 -8.03
C ASP A 194 9.99 -13.11 -8.54
N GLU A 195 10.13 -13.77 -9.70
CA GLU A 195 9.03 -14.52 -10.31
C GLU A 195 8.64 -15.75 -9.50
N HIS A 196 9.60 -16.44 -8.87
CA HIS A 196 9.30 -17.58 -8.00
C HIS A 196 8.42 -17.15 -6.82
N ILE A 197 8.64 -15.94 -6.31
CA ILE A 197 7.79 -15.36 -5.27
C ILE A 197 6.39 -15.07 -5.82
N ILE A 198 6.28 -14.53 -7.04
CA ILE A 198 4.98 -14.29 -7.69
C ILE A 198 4.22 -15.61 -7.87
N GLN A 199 4.87 -16.65 -8.39
CA GLN A 199 4.28 -17.97 -8.60
C GLN A 199 3.76 -18.56 -7.29
N LYS A 200 4.56 -18.55 -6.22
CA LYS A 200 4.10 -19.02 -4.89
C LYS A 200 2.85 -18.31 -4.39
N ILE A 201 2.71 -17.01 -4.69
CA ILE A 201 1.52 -16.24 -4.32
C ILE A 201 0.34 -16.65 -5.20
N GLN A 202 0.54 -16.88 -6.50
CA GLN A 202 -0.50 -17.40 -7.40
C GLN A 202 -0.98 -18.79 -6.98
N ASP A 203 -0.07 -19.68 -6.61
CA ASP A 203 -0.38 -21.02 -6.10
C ASP A 203 -1.22 -20.94 -4.81
N GLU A 204 -0.88 -20.02 -3.89
CA GLU A 204 -1.68 -19.79 -2.69
C GLU A 204 -3.07 -19.19 -3.01
N ILE A 205 -3.19 -18.33 -4.02
CA ILE A 205 -4.49 -17.82 -4.49
C ILE A 205 -5.35 -19.00 -4.98
N PHE A 206 -4.75 -19.92 -5.73
CA PHE A 206 -5.42 -21.11 -6.23
C PHE A 206 -5.82 -22.08 -5.13
N ARG A 207 -4.90 -22.42 -4.23
CA ARG A 207 -5.18 -23.27 -3.07
C ARG A 207 -6.32 -22.73 -2.21
N LYS A 208 -6.51 -21.40 -2.15
CA LYS A 208 -7.65 -20.77 -1.46
C LYS A 208 -8.98 -20.89 -2.22
N ARG A 209 -8.94 -21.12 -3.53
CA ARG A 209 -10.13 -21.36 -4.38
C ARG A 209 -10.51 -22.83 -4.39
N ASP A 210 -9.51 -23.72 -4.36
CA ASP A 210 -9.73 -25.14 -4.37
C ASP A 210 -10.29 -25.64 -3.03
N TRP A 211 -11.55 -26.07 -3.05
CA TRP A 211 -12.23 -26.61 -1.88
C TRP A 211 -11.49 -27.79 -1.25
N GLU A 212 -10.91 -28.67 -2.06
CA GLU A 212 -10.28 -29.90 -1.55
C GLU A 212 -9.06 -29.57 -0.67
N ASP A 213 -8.30 -28.55 -1.05
CA ASP A 213 -7.07 -28.10 -0.39
C ASP A 213 -7.31 -27.10 0.77
N LEU A 214 -8.57 -26.84 1.14
CA LEU A 214 -8.89 -25.95 2.27
C LEU A 214 -8.74 -26.63 3.63
N PRO A 215 -8.26 -25.90 4.65
CA PRO A 215 -8.30 -26.35 6.04
C PRO A 215 -9.73 -26.67 6.50
N ALA A 216 -9.88 -27.66 7.38
CA ALA A 216 -11.18 -28.07 7.92
C ALA A 216 -11.98 -26.88 8.54
N SER A 217 -11.29 -25.97 9.23
CA SER A 217 -11.91 -24.77 9.82
C SER A 217 -12.48 -23.80 8.78
N SER A 218 -11.85 -23.70 7.61
CA SER A 218 -12.37 -22.91 6.49
C SER A 218 -13.56 -23.59 5.85
N LYS A 219 -13.51 -24.92 5.66
CA LYS A 219 -14.61 -25.72 5.12
C LYS A 219 -15.87 -25.58 5.98
N LEU A 220 -15.73 -25.68 7.31
CA LEU A 220 -16.86 -25.56 8.25
C LEU A 220 -17.64 -24.25 8.13
N LYS A 221 -16.96 -23.12 7.87
CA LYS A 221 -17.63 -21.81 7.69
C LYS A 221 -18.53 -21.78 6.46
N SER A 222 -18.17 -22.53 5.43
CA SER A 222 -18.83 -22.53 4.13
C SER A 222 -19.99 -23.52 4.01
N ILE A 223 -20.14 -24.45 4.96
CA ILE A 223 -21.19 -25.48 4.93
C ILE A 223 -22.60 -24.85 5.02
N SER A 224 -22.73 -23.71 5.70
CA SER A 224 -24.02 -23.04 5.87
C SER A 224 -24.64 -22.57 4.55
N ASP A 225 -23.81 -22.21 3.56
CA ASP A 225 -24.28 -21.75 2.25
C ASP A 225 -23.21 -21.98 1.17
N LEU A 226 -23.23 -23.18 0.59
CA LEU A 226 -22.25 -23.59 -0.42
C LEU A 226 -22.32 -22.75 -1.70
N LYS A 227 -23.52 -22.28 -2.10
CA LYS A 227 -23.69 -21.48 -3.31
C LYS A 227 -23.10 -20.08 -3.13
N LEU A 228 -23.38 -19.44 -1.99
CA LEU A 228 -22.78 -18.15 -1.66
C LEU A 228 -21.27 -18.29 -1.56
N TYR A 229 -20.80 -19.32 -0.85
CA TYR A 229 -19.38 -19.60 -0.74
C TYR A 229 -18.70 -19.73 -2.11
N ASP A 230 -19.29 -20.50 -3.04
CA ASP A 230 -18.71 -20.68 -4.36
C ASP A 230 -18.65 -19.36 -5.14
N ALA A 231 -19.76 -18.61 -5.19
CA ALA A 231 -19.82 -17.31 -5.86
C ALA A 231 -18.79 -16.31 -5.28
N THR A 232 -18.71 -16.20 -3.96
CA THR A 232 -17.71 -15.37 -3.27
C THR A 232 -16.29 -15.84 -3.57
N SER A 233 -16.05 -17.15 -3.61
CA SER A 233 -14.73 -17.73 -3.84
C SER A 233 -14.24 -17.51 -5.27
N VAL A 234 -15.12 -17.61 -6.28
CA VAL A 234 -14.82 -17.21 -7.69
C VAL A 234 -14.40 -15.75 -7.74
N TYR A 235 -15.21 -14.86 -7.14
CA TYR A 235 -14.93 -13.43 -7.12
C TYR A 235 -13.59 -13.11 -6.46
N LEU A 236 -13.34 -13.68 -5.28
CA LEU A 236 -12.10 -13.46 -4.53
C LEU A 236 -10.87 -13.99 -5.27
N TYR A 237 -10.99 -15.12 -5.96
CA TYR A 237 -9.93 -15.65 -6.82
C TYR A 237 -9.56 -14.64 -7.91
N GLU A 238 -10.54 -14.19 -8.71
CA GLU A 238 -10.27 -13.23 -9.78
C GLU A 238 -9.78 -11.88 -9.26
N ARG A 239 -10.30 -11.39 -8.11
CA ARG A 239 -9.81 -10.15 -7.49
C ARG A 239 -8.33 -10.23 -7.13
N ARG A 240 -7.89 -11.35 -6.56
CA ARG A 240 -6.49 -11.55 -6.16
C ARG A 240 -5.58 -11.69 -7.38
N MET A 241 -5.99 -12.48 -8.38
CA MET A 241 -5.24 -12.60 -9.63
C MET A 241 -5.14 -11.27 -10.36
N PHE A 242 -6.24 -10.53 -10.45
CA PHE A 242 -6.28 -9.19 -11.04
C PHE A 242 -5.34 -8.22 -10.31
N THR A 243 -5.27 -8.28 -8.98
CA THR A 243 -4.32 -7.48 -8.19
C THR A 243 -2.88 -7.73 -8.63
N LEU A 244 -2.45 -9.00 -8.74
CA LEU A 244 -1.09 -9.32 -9.17
C LEU A 244 -0.83 -8.87 -10.62
N ARG A 245 -1.77 -9.17 -11.53
CA ARG A 245 -1.67 -8.79 -12.95
C ARG A 245 -1.53 -7.28 -13.12
N MET A 246 -2.35 -6.47 -12.45
CA MET A 246 -2.29 -5.01 -12.55
C MET A 246 -1.02 -4.42 -11.97
N MET A 247 -0.55 -4.94 -10.85
CA MET A 247 0.71 -4.52 -10.26
C MET A 247 1.91 -4.87 -11.16
N LYS A 248 1.93 -6.06 -11.75
CA LYS A 248 2.97 -6.53 -12.71
C LYS A 248 2.95 -5.70 -14.00
N LEU A 249 1.77 -5.45 -14.57
CA LEU A 249 1.59 -4.81 -15.87
C LEU A 249 1.88 -3.30 -15.86
N THR A 250 1.54 -2.59 -14.77
CA THR A 250 1.51 -1.11 -14.79
C THR A 250 2.45 -0.46 -13.77
N GLY A 251 2.98 -1.22 -12.81
CA GLY A 251 3.79 -0.68 -11.71
C GLY A 251 3.06 0.37 -10.85
N LEU A 252 1.73 0.39 -10.87
CA LEU A 252 0.92 1.32 -10.09
C LEU A 252 1.14 1.14 -8.58
N ARG A 253 0.83 2.18 -7.80
CA ARG A 253 0.83 2.07 -6.33
C ARG A 253 -0.42 1.30 -5.88
N PRO A 254 -0.39 0.55 -4.77
CA PRO A 254 -1.58 -0.13 -4.25
C PRO A 254 -2.79 0.80 -4.06
N GLU A 255 -2.55 2.05 -3.68
CA GLU A 255 -3.59 3.07 -3.56
C GLU A 255 -4.17 3.52 -4.92
N GLU A 256 -3.34 3.52 -5.97
CA GLU A 256 -3.80 3.80 -7.34
C GLU A 256 -4.65 2.63 -7.87
N LEU A 257 -4.37 1.39 -7.44
CA LEU A 257 -5.21 0.22 -7.75
C LEU A 257 -6.57 0.32 -7.08
N PHE A 258 -6.57 0.70 -5.80
CA PHE A 258 -7.77 0.88 -5.01
C PHE A 258 -8.70 1.91 -5.65
N ASP A 259 -8.14 3.01 -6.14
CA ASP A 259 -8.86 4.13 -6.74
C ASP A 259 -9.03 4.01 -8.26
N LEU A 260 -8.77 2.83 -8.83
CA LEU A 260 -9.01 2.59 -10.24
C LEU A 260 -10.52 2.68 -10.51
N ASP A 261 -10.88 3.62 -11.38
CA ASP A 261 -12.27 3.91 -11.71
C ASP A 261 -12.82 2.85 -12.66
N LEU A 262 -13.94 2.22 -12.28
CA LEU A 262 -14.58 1.20 -13.09
C LEU A 262 -15.10 1.79 -14.40
N GLN A 263 -15.82 2.91 -14.35
CA GLN A 263 -16.49 3.51 -15.53
C GLN A 263 -15.48 3.90 -16.61
N LEU A 264 -14.36 4.52 -16.22
CA LEU A 264 -13.30 4.88 -17.15
C LEU A 264 -12.61 3.67 -17.81
N ASN A 265 -12.77 2.47 -17.23
CA ASN A 265 -12.12 1.24 -17.67
C ASN A 265 -13.09 0.14 -18.13
N GLN A 266 -14.39 0.43 -18.27
CA GLN A 266 -15.40 -0.58 -18.65
C GLN A 266 -15.20 -1.13 -20.07
N ASN A 267 -14.80 -0.27 -21.02
CA ASN A 267 -14.70 -0.62 -22.44
C ASN A 267 -13.26 -0.99 -22.87
N ILE A 268 -12.51 -1.61 -21.96
CA ILE A 268 -11.07 -1.83 -22.16
C ILE A 268 -10.73 -2.70 -23.38
N SER A 269 -11.63 -3.61 -23.76
CA SER A 269 -11.47 -4.44 -24.96
C SER A 269 -11.46 -3.64 -26.25
N ASN A 270 -12.08 -2.46 -26.26
CA ASN A 270 -12.11 -1.55 -27.41
C ASN A 270 -11.00 -0.50 -27.32
N THR A 271 -10.77 0.06 -26.13
CA THR A 271 -9.79 1.15 -25.96
C THR A 271 -8.35 0.64 -25.96
N LEU A 272 -8.12 -0.60 -25.50
CA LEU A 272 -6.79 -1.15 -25.24
C LEU A 272 -5.95 -0.24 -24.34
N GLU A 273 -6.62 0.45 -23.41
CA GLU A 273 -6.00 1.38 -22.47
C GLU A 273 -6.58 1.22 -21.06
N ILE A 274 -5.69 1.17 -20.05
CA ILE A 274 -6.06 1.28 -18.63
C ILE A 274 -5.87 2.74 -18.21
N VAL A 275 -6.93 3.35 -17.68
CA VAL A 275 -6.92 4.71 -17.10
C VAL A 275 -6.67 4.63 -15.60
N ILE A 276 -5.53 5.17 -15.14
CA ILE A 276 -5.05 5.06 -13.76
C ILE A 276 -4.92 6.46 -13.14
N PRO A 277 -5.42 6.71 -11.91
CA PRO A 277 -5.15 7.96 -11.21
C PRO A 277 -3.70 8.01 -10.73
N THR A 278 -3.07 9.18 -10.82
CA THR A 278 -1.71 9.40 -10.32
C THR A 278 -1.76 10.03 -8.94
N LYS A 279 -1.65 9.19 -7.91
CA LYS A 279 -1.65 9.67 -6.52
C LYS A 279 -0.43 10.54 -6.24
N LYS A 280 -0.59 11.46 -5.28
CA LYS A 280 0.45 12.43 -4.84
C LYS A 280 0.84 13.49 -5.89
N ARG A 281 0.03 13.69 -6.94
CA ARG A 281 0.25 14.71 -7.99
C ARG A 281 -0.79 15.83 -8.04
N GLY A 282 -1.72 15.89 -7.09
CA GLY A 282 -2.73 16.96 -7.01
C GLY A 282 -4.07 16.50 -6.44
N THR A 283 -5.05 17.41 -6.42
CA THR A 283 -6.46 17.12 -6.11
C THR A 283 -7.34 17.91 -7.08
N PRO A 284 -8.09 17.27 -7.99
CA PRO A 284 -8.17 15.81 -8.20
C PRO A 284 -6.83 15.22 -8.70
N ALA A 285 -6.64 13.91 -8.52
CA ALA A 285 -5.43 13.24 -8.98
C ALA A 285 -5.43 13.21 -10.53
N PRO A 286 -4.34 13.63 -11.20
CA PRO A 286 -4.24 13.55 -12.66
C PRO A 286 -4.37 12.09 -13.15
N LEU A 287 -5.04 11.90 -14.28
CA LEU A 287 -5.20 10.58 -14.90
C LEU A 287 -4.05 10.29 -15.87
N ARG A 288 -3.57 9.05 -15.90
CA ARG A 288 -2.64 8.53 -16.91
C ARG A 288 -3.25 7.34 -17.65
N ARG A 289 -2.94 7.21 -18.94
CA ARG A 289 -3.41 6.13 -19.81
C ARG A 289 -2.28 5.17 -20.09
N PHE A 290 -2.53 3.88 -19.90
CA PHE A 290 -1.56 2.81 -20.07
C PHE A 290 -2.01 1.90 -21.21
N LYS A 291 -1.28 1.88 -22.32
CA LYS A 291 -1.60 1.04 -23.47
C LYS A 291 -1.33 -0.43 -23.14
N ILE A 292 -2.23 -1.31 -23.59
CA ILE A 292 -2.14 -2.75 -23.39
C ILE A 292 -2.46 -3.50 -24.68
N ASN A 293 -2.08 -4.77 -24.75
CA ASN A 293 -2.47 -5.63 -25.87
C ASN A 293 -3.85 -6.27 -25.63
N ALA A 294 -4.39 -6.94 -26.65
CA ALA A 294 -5.70 -7.60 -26.58
C ALA A 294 -5.77 -8.73 -25.53
N ALA A 295 -4.66 -9.44 -25.28
CA ALA A 295 -4.62 -10.51 -24.28
C ALA A 295 -4.76 -9.95 -22.85
N ASP A 296 -4.08 -8.84 -22.55
CA ASP A 296 -4.18 -8.14 -21.27
C ASP A 296 -5.57 -7.49 -21.10
N ALA A 297 -6.14 -6.94 -22.17
CA ALA A 297 -7.51 -6.42 -22.16
C ALA A 297 -8.52 -7.52 -21.84
N ARG A 298 -8.37 -8.71 -22.43
CA ARG A 298 -9.19 -9.88 -22.11
C ARG A 298 -9.05 -10.31 -20.66
N ARG A 299 -7.81 -10.35 -20.13
CA ARG A 299 -7.56 -10.67 -18.71
C ARG A 299 -8.17 -9.66 -17.75
N PHE A 300 -8.27 -8.40 -18.15
CA PHE A 300 -8.98 -7.36 -17.40
C PHE A 300 -10.49 -7.60 -17.45
N ALA A 301 -11.04 -7.88 -18.64
CA ALA A 301 -12.47 -8.15 -18.83
C ALA A 301 -12.96 -9.35 -17.99
N ILE A 302 -12.17 -10.44 -17.90
CA ILE A 302 -12.48 -11.61 -17.04
C ILE A 302 -12.75 -11.19 -15.58
N TYR A 303 -11.96 -10.24 -15.05
CA TYR A 303 -12.20 -9.75 -13.70
C TYR A 303 -13.51 -8.96 -13.59
N VAL A 304 -13.79 -8.08 -14.55
CA VAL A 304 -15.01 -7.28 -14.58
C VAL A 304 -16.25 -8.18 -14.70
N GLU A 305 -16.19 -9.21 -15.53
CA GLU A 305 -17.22 -10.23 -15.67
C GLU A 305 -17.46 -10.97 -14.35
N ALA A 306 -16.40 -11.45 -13.69
CA ALA A 306 -16.52 -12.13 -12.39
C ALA A 306 -17.08 -11.21 -11.29
N ARG A 307 -16.72 -9.91 -11.31
CA ARG A 307 -17.29 -8.90 -10.42
C ARG A 307 -18.78 -8.71 -10.65
N ASN A 308 -19.21 -8.58 -11.91
CA ASN A 308 -20.62 -8.38 -12.25
C ASN A 308 -21.45 -9.63 -11.94
N ALA A 309 -20.96 -10.82 -12.29
CA ALA A 309 -21.61 -12.08 -11.94
C ALA A 309 -21.79 -12.25 -10.42
N TYR A 310 -20.85 -11.77 -9.61
CA TYR A 310 -20.98 -11.78 -8.16
C TYR A 310 -22.05 -10.81 -7.65
N ILE A 311 -22.11 -9.60 -8.22
CA ILE A 311 -23.17 -8.63 -7.91
C ILE A 311 -24.54 -9.20 -8.26
N ASP A 312 -24.69 -9.77 -9.46
CA ASP A 312 -25.95 -10.36 -9.94
C ASP A 312 -26.38 -11.49 -8.99
N PHE A 313 -25.44 -12.36 -8.60
CA PHE A 313 -25.71 -13.41 -7.61
C PHE A 313 -26.20 -12.87 -6.26
N LEU A 314 -25.60 -11.79 -5.74
CA LEU A 314 -26.03 -11.18 -4.48
C LEU A 314 -27.42 -10.54 -4.61
N ALA A 315 -27.69 -9.89 -5.75
CA ALA A 315 -28.99 -9.29 -6.07
C ALA A 315 -30.10 -10.35 -6.16
N ASP A 316 -29.88 -11.43 -6.89
CA ASP A 316 -30.81 -12.55 -7.05
C ASP A 316 -31.20 -13.19 -5.70
N ARG A 317 -30.31 -13.08 -4.71
CA ARG A 317 -30.52 -13.60 -3.35
C ARG A 317 -30.99 -12.57 -2.34
N ASN A 318 -31.26 -11.33 -2.76
CA ASN A 318 -31.62 -10.21 -1.89
C ASN A 318 -30.60 -9.97 -0.76
N ILE A 319 -29.32 -10.23 -1.01
CA ILE A 319 -28.23 -9.95 -0.07
C ILE A 319 -27.81 -8.50 -0.27
N PHE A 320 -27.68 -7.73 0.81
CA PHE A 320 -27.23 -6.33 0.71
C PHE A 320 -25.78 -6.23 0.22
N PHE A 321 -25.54 -5.36 -0.76
CA PHE A 321 -24.22 -5.01 -1.29
C PHE A 321 -24.14 -3.52 -1.64
N ASP A 322 -22.92 -3.02 -1.86
CA ASP A 322 -22.66 -1.69 -2.39
C ASP A 322 -22.10 -1.82 -3.81
N GLN A 323 -22.45 -0.92 -4.72
CA GLN A 323 -21.84 -0.84 -6.05
C GLN A 323 -20.94 0.40 -6.13
N PRO A 324 -19.76 0.37 -5.47
CA PRO A 324 -18.82 1.48 -5.60
C PRO A 324 -18.37 1.62 -7.05
N ASN A 325 -18.13 2.86 -7.46
CA ASN A 325 -17.52 3.18 -8.77
C ASN A 325 -16.07 2.68 -8.89
N ASN A 326 -15.44 2.25 -7.80
CA ASN A 326 -14.11 1.66 -7.81
C ASN A 326 -14.14 0.21 -8.32
N ILE A 327 -13.01 -0.23 -8.87
CA ILE A 327 -12.86 -1.57 -9.47
C ILE A 327 -13.13 -2.72 -8.49
N PHE A 328 -12.82 -2.55 -7.19
CA PHE A 328 -12.92 -3.61 -6.19
C PHE A 328 -14.15 -3.54 -5.26
N LEU A 329 -14.64 -4.72 -4.91
CA LEU A 329 -15.62 -4.98 -3.86
C LEU A 329 -14.96 -5.74 -2.71
N GLY A 330 -15.56 -5.67 -1.54
CA GLY A 330 -15.30 -6.52 -0.38
C GLY A 330 -15.83 -7.93 -0.57
N GLU A 331 -15.52 -8.82 0.37
CA GLU A 331 -15.95 -10.22 0.34
C GLU A 331 -17.48 -10.36 0.38
N ASN A 332 -18.18 -9.47 1.06
CA ASN A 332 -19.64 -9.42 1.16
C ASN A 332 -20.30 -8.50 0.11
N GLY A 333 -19.56 -8.09 -0.93
CA GLY A 333 -20.06 -7.13 -1.92
C GLY A 333 -20.12 -5.68 -1.44
N SER A 334 -19.68 -5.36 -0.22
CA SER A 334 -19.59 -3.95 0.22
C SER A 334 -18.37 -3.25 -0.38
N ARG A 335 -18.22 -1.94 -0.16
CA ARG A 335 -16.97 -1.22 -0.44
C ARG A 335 -15.76 -1.88 0.23
N LEU A 336 -14.68 -2.05 -0.52
CA LEU A 336 -13.40 -2.50 0.02
C LEU A 336 -12.73 -1.36 0.82
N LYS A 337 -12.13 -1.64 1.98
CA LYS A 337 -11.31 -0.63 2.68
C LYS A 337 -9.93 -0.50 2.03
N LYS A 338 -9.35 0.70 2.01
CA LYS A 338 -8.05 1.00 1.39
C LYS A 338 -6.92 0.05 1.83
N GLU A 339 -6.83 -0.29 3.12
CA GLU A 339 -5.81 -1.21 3.66
C GLU A 339 -6.08 -2.69 3.37
N SER A 340 -7.24 -3.03 2.82
CA SER A 340 -7.61 -4.43 2.62
C SER A 340 -6.76 -5.09 1.55
N ILE A 341 -6.34 -4.35 0.52
CA ILE A 341 -5.49 -4.86 -0.57
C ILE A 341 -4.14 -5.31 -0.01
N THR A 342 -3.49 -4.44 0.78
CA THR A 342 -2.19 -4.77 1.39
C THR A 342 -2.32 -5.89 2.42
N LYS A 343 -3.36 -5.86 3.28
CA LYS A 343 -3.60 -6.95 4.25
C LYS A 343 -3.98 -8.28 3.59
N GLU A 344 -4.66 -8.26 2.45
CA GLU A 344 -4.93 -9.46 1.67
C GLU A 344 -3.64 -10.02 1.07
N PHE A 345 -2.80 -9.16 0.50
CA PHE A 345 -1.50 -9.55 -0.01
C PHE A 345 -0.59 -10.14 1.09
N ASP A 346 -0.55 -9.53 2.28
CA ASP A 346 0.21 -10.06 3.43
C ASP A 346 -0.27 -11.46 3.84
N ARG A 347 -1.59 -11.70 3.82
CA ARG A 347 -2.19 -13.01 4.11
C ARG A 347 -1.84 -14.05 3.04
N LEU A 348 -1.76 -13.65 1.77
CA LEU A 348 -1.30 -14.53 0.69
C LEU A 348 0.18 -14.87 0.87
N CYS A 349 1.04 -13.89 1.16
CA CYS A 349 2.44 -14.14 1.44
C CYS A 349 2.63 -15.11 2.62
N LEU A 350 1.86 -14.92 3.70
CA LEU A 350 1.89 -15.82 4.85
C LEU A 350 1.44 -17.25 4.48
N GLY A 351 0.36 -17.38 3.70
CA GLY A 351 -0.14 -18.68 3.22
C GLY A 351 0.85 -19.39 2.29
N ALA A 352 1.56 -18.63 1.45
CA ALA A 352 2.61 -19.10 0.55
C ALA A 352 3.94 -19.43 1.25
N GLY A 353 4.00 -19.38 2.59
CA GLY A 353 5.22 -19.68 3.36
C GLY A 353 6.28 -18.58 3.34
N LEU A 354 5.96 -17.37 2.88
CA LEU A 354 6.90 -16.24 2.72
C LEU A 354 7.06 -15.39 3.98
N SER A 355 6.67 -15.91 5.15
CA SER A 355 6.67 -15.15 6.42
C SER A 355 8.06 -14.73 6.92
N GLY A 356 9.13 -15.38 6.44
CA GLY A 356 10.53 -15.01 6.72
C GLY A 356 11.13 -14.02 5.73
N THR A 357 10.43 -13.71 4.64
CA THR A 357 10.93 -12.89 3.54
C THR A 357 10.12 -11.61 3.48
N ARG A 358 10.79 -10.46 3.31
CA ARG A 358 10.10 -9.20 3.11
C ARG A 358 9.51 -9.17 1.71
N VAL A 359 8.21 -9.45 1.60
CA VAL A 359 7.46 -9.38 0.34
C VAL A 359 6.33 -8.38 0.49
N CYS A 360 6.25 -7.41 -0.43
CA CYS A 360 5.20 -6.40 -0.40
C CYS A 360 4.85 -5.91 -1.81
N LEU A 361 3.63 -5.39 -1.98
CA LEU A 361 3.13 -4.92 -3.28
C LEU A 361 4.04 -3.88 -3.94
N SER A 362 4.76 -3.04 -3.18
CA SER A 362 5.66 -2.06 -3.79
C SER A 362 6.78 -2.71 -4.61
N MET A 363 7.18 -3.94 -4.32
CA MET A 363 8.25 -4.63 -5.08
C MET A 363 7.85 -4.92 -6.54
N PHE A 364 6.56 -5.05 -6.85
CA PHE A 364 6.08 -5.09 -8.24
C PHE A 364 6.39 -3.79 -8.98
N ARG A 365 6.26 -2.64 -8.30
CA ARG A 365 6.63 -1.35 -8.87
C ARG A 365 8.14 -1.24 -9.11
N HIS A 366 8.97 -1.75 -8.20
CA HIS A 366 10.42 -1.83 -8.42
C HIS A 366 10.71 -2.65 -9.68
N ARG A 367 10.15 -3.88 -9.79
CA ARG A 367 10.28 -4.75 -10.98
C ARG A 367 9.86 -4.04 -12.27
N PHE A 368 8.70 -3.37 -12.25
CA PHE A 368 8.19 -2.64 -13.40
C PHE A 368 9.11 -1.48 -13.83
N VAL A 369 9.53 -0.64 -12.88
CA VAL A 369 10.43 0.50 -13.15
C VAL A 369 11.74 0.03 -13.77
N THR A 370 12.35 -1.00 -13.16
CA THR A 370 13.59 -1.61 -13.65
C THR A 370 13.45 -2.07 -15.10
N ARG A 371 12.39 -2.83 -15.44
CA ARG A 371 12.14 -3.29 -16.82
C ARG A 371 11.92 -2.14 -17.80
N GLN A 372 11.16 -1.12 -17.40
CA GLN A 372 10.91 0.03 -18.28
C GLN A 372 12.18 0.84 -18.57
N ILE A 373 13.11 0.91 -17.63
CA ILE A 373 14.43 1.51 -17.83
C ILE A 373 15.27 0.65 -18.76
N ASN A 374 15.29 -0.67 -18.54
CA ASN A 374 16.01 -1.63 -19.37
C ASN A 374 15.58 -1.53 -20.85
N ILE A 375 14.28 -1.63 -21.14
CA ILE A 375 13.71 -1.52 -22.50
C ILE A 375 14.18 -0.23 -23.20
N ARG A 376 14.10 0.92 -22.50
CA ARG A 376 14.50 2.21 -23.07
C ARG A 376 16.00 2.31 -23.30
N LEU A 377 16.81 1.80 -22.38
CA LEU A 377 18.26 1.76 -22.56
C LEU A 377 18.63 0.92 -23.79
N GLU A 378 18.00 -0.23 -23.98
CA GLU A 378 18.21 -1.07 -25.17
C GLU A 378 17.80 -0.37 -26.46
N GLU A 379 16.64 0.29 -26.48
CA GLU A 379 16.22 1.12 -27.62
C GLU A 379 17.28 2.19 -27.96
N ARG A 380 17.81 2.88 -26.94
CA ARG A 380 18.87 3.91 -27.15
C ARG A 380 20.18 3.29 -27.59
N PHE A 381 20.55 2.11 -27.10
CA PHE A 381 21.75 1.41 -27.53
C PHE A 381 21.65 0.87 -28.95
N ALA A 382 20.47 0.43 -29.37
CA ALA A 382 20.22 0.02 -30.75
C ALA A 382 20.37 1.21 -31.71
N GLN A 383 19.87 2.39 -31.33
CA GLN A 383 19.99 3.61 -32.13
C GLN A 383 21.41 4.20 -32.09
N THR A 384 22.06 4.18 -30.92
CA THR A 384 23.40 4.78 -30.70
C THR A 384 24.28 3.83 -29.86
N PRO A 385 24.99 2.88 -30.50
CA PRO A 385 25.81 1.89 -29.79
C PRO A 385 26.92 2.47 -28.92
N ALA A 386 27.39 3.70 -29.20
CA ALA A 386 28.42 4.38 -28.42
C ALA A 386 28.00 4.61 -26.95
N LEU A 387 26.69 4.73 -26.68
CA LEU A 387 26.16 4.93 -25.34
C LEU A 387 26.40 3.73 -24.40
N LYS A 388 26.71 2.53 -24.93
CA LYS A 388 27.13 1.38 -24.11
C LYS A 388 28.50 1.57 -23.45
N LYS A 389 29.36 2.41 -24.03
CA LYS A 389 30.72 2.65 -23.52
C LYS A 389 30.78 3.74 -22.46
N GLY A 390 29.70 4.49 -22.29
CA GLY A 390 29.56 5.52 -21.27
C GLY A 390 28.21 6.23 -21.39
N TRP A 391 27.46 6.29 -20.28
CA TRP A 391 26.23 7.05 -20.21
C TRP A 391 26.51 8.54 -19.95
N THR A 392 25.58 9.39 -20.35
CA THR A 392 25.63 10.84 -20.10
C THR A 392 24.47 11.26 -19.18
N PRO A 393 24.60 12.36 -18.42
CA PRO A 393 23.48 12.92 -17.66
C PRO A 393 22.22 13.11 -18.50
N ALA A 394 22.37 13.55 -19.75
CA ALA A 394 21.25 13.67 -20.69
C ALA A 394 20.54 12.34 -20.95
N LEU A 395 21.26 11.23 -21.16
CA LEU A 395 20.66 9.91 -21.33
C LEU A 395 19.89 9.46 -20.09
N ARG A 396 20.48 9.65 -18.90
CA ARG A 396 19.82 9.31 -17.64
C ARG A 396 18.54 10.10 -17.47
N ASP A 397 18.61 11.41 -17.66
CA ASP A 397 17.51 12.33 -17.41
C ASP A 397 16.37 12.11 -18.42
N ASP A 398 16.69 11.82 -19.69
CA ASP A 398 15.74 11.44 -20.73
C ASP A 398 14.99 10.15 -20.38
N VAL A 399 15.73 9.05 -20.12
CA VAL A 399 15.13 7.75 -19.77
C VAL A 399 14.31 7.86 -18.48
N CYS A 400 14.81 8.55 -17.46
CA CYS A 400 14.09 8.74 -16.20
C CYS A 400 12.84 9.60 -16.37
N ALA A 401 12.85 10.61 -17.25
CA ALA A 401 11.69 11.45 -17.52
C ALA A 401 10.54 10.65 -18.16
N GLU A 402 10.84 9.82 -19.17
CA GLU A 402 9.83 8.95 -19.80
C GLU A 402 9.23 7.95 -18.80
N VAL A 403 10.09 7.27 -18.03
CA VAL A 403 9.63 6.30 -17.04
C VAL A 403 8.85 6.98 -15.92
N ALA A 404 9.23 8.21 -15.53
CA ALA A 404 8.49 9.01 -14.55
C ALA A 404 7.07 9.34 -15.05
N GLN A 405 6.90 9.62 -16.34
CA GLN A 405 5.58 9.87 -16.94
C GLN A 405 4.70 8.61 -16.88
N LEU A 406 5.23 7.45 -17.26
CA LEU A 406 4.49 6.17 -17.18
C LEU A 406 4.10 5.80 -15.75
N THR A 407 5.00 6.00 -14.81
CA THR A 407 4.85 5.51 -13.42
C THR A 407 4.26 6.56 -12.47
N GLY A 408 4.10 7.80 -12.93
CA GLY A 408 3.60 8.91 -12.12
C GLY A 408 4.54 9.32 -10.98
N HIS A 409 5.85 9.36 -11.25
CA HIS A 409 6.80 9.98 -10.32
C HIS A 409 6.72 11.51 -10.47
N SER A 410 6.79 12.22 -9.33
CA SER A 410 6.79 13.68 -9.35
C SER A 410 8.13 14.27 -9.74
N ASP A 411 9.20 13.56 -9.39
CA ASP A 411 10.58 13.93 -9.57
C ASP A 411 11.31 12.77 -10.28
N PRO A 412 11.73 12.94 -11.54
CA PRO A 412 12.51 11.93 -12.27
C PRO A 412 13.81 11.55 -11.55
N ALA A 413 14.40 12.43 -10.74
CA ALA A 413 15.64 12.12 -10.01
C ALA A 413 15.47 10.98 -9.00
N SER A 414 14.24 10.73 -8.56
CA SER A 414 13.93 9.55 -7.73
C SER A 414 14.19 8.22 -8.43
N LEU A 415 14.34 8.20 -9.77
CA LEU A 415 14.59 7.01 -10.57
C LEU A 415 16.06 6.74 -10.89
N HIS A 416 16.97 7.67 -10.57
CA HIS A 416 18.39 7.58 -10.94
C HIS A 416 19.07 6.29 -10.45
N HIS A 417 18.71 5.81 -9.26
CA HIS A 417 19.28 4.58 -8.71
C HIS A 417 18.95 3.34 -9.56
N TYR A 418 17.72 3.24 -10.08
CA TYR A 418 17.36 2.16 -11.01
C TYR A 418 18.12 2.29 -12.34
N PHE A 419 18.25 3.51 -12.86
CA PHE A 419 19.02 3.76 -14.07
C PHE A 419 20.46 3.28 -13.92
N HIS A 420 21.13 3.66 -12.83
CA HIS A 420 22.52 3.26 -12.60
C HIS A 420 22.67 1.75 -12.43
N ALA A 421 21.73 1.11 -11.72
CA ALA A 421 21.72 -0.34 -11.56
C ALA A 421 21.57 -1.06 -12.92
N GLU A 422 20.58 -0.68 -13.72
CA GLU A 422 20.31 -1.33 -15.00
C GLU A 422 21.35 -1.04 -16.06
N TYR A 423 21.85 0.20 -16.14
CA TYR A 423 22.95 0.53 -17.04
C TYR A 423 24.16 -0.35 -16.73
N LYS A 424 24.53 -0.46 -15.44
CA LYS A 424 25.65 -1.32 -15.03
C LYS A 424 25.41 -2.77 -15.46
N ALA A 425 24.22 -3.33 -15.22
CA ALA A 425 23.87 -4.69 -15.62
C ALA A 425 24.03 -4.91 -17.13
N LEU A 426 23.40 -4.04 -17.94
CA LEU A 426 23.44 -4.09 -19.41
C LEU A 426 24.83 -3.94 -20.02
N THR A 427 25.72 -3.17 -19.38
CA THR A 427 27.09 -2.99 -19.89
C THR A 427 28.08 -4.03 -19.37
N SER A 428 27.74 -4.71 -18.27
CA SER A 428 28.62 -5.72 -17.66
C SER A 428 28.46 -7.10 -18.30
N SER A 429 27.29 -7.39 -18.88
CA SER A 429 27.00 -8.66 -19.52
C SER A 429 26.41 -8.45 -20.91
N SER A 430 26.98 -9.11 -21.92
CA SER A 430 26.48 -9.10 -23.29
C SER A 430 25.22 -9.94 -23.48
N THR A 431 24.93 -10.86 -22.56
CA THR A 431 23.81 -11.80 -22.60
C THR A 431 22.63 -11.34 -21.75
N TYR A 432 22.80 -10.38 -20.82
CA TYR A 432 21.78 -9.88 -19.89
C TYR A 432 20.43 -9.57 -20.57
N SER A 433 20.44 -8.77 -21.64
CA SER A 433 19.24 -8.46 -22.45
C SER A 433 18.50 -9.72 -22.90
N SER A 434 19.24 -10.65 -23.51
CA SER A 434 18.67 -11.89 -24.03
C SER A 434 18.17 -12.82 -22.93
N MET A 435 18.81 -12.82 -21.75
CA MET A 435 18.36 -13.54 -20.57
C MET A 435 17.05 -12.97 -20.05
N LEU A 436 16.95 -11.64 -19.96
CA LEU A 436 15.75 -10.95 -19.50
C LEU A 436 14.56 -11.17 -20.44
N GLU A 437 14.78 -11.14 -21.77
CA GLU A 437 13.76 -11.51 -22.77
C GLU A 437 13.29 -12.97 -22.61
N THR A 438 14.23 -13.90 -22.43
CA THR A 438 13.89 -15.33 -22.25
C THR A 438 13.14 -15.54 -20.95
N GLN A 439 13.50 -14.80 -19.91
CA GLN A 439 12.80 -14.80 -18.64
C GLN A 439 11.38 -14.24 -18.79
N ASP A 440 11.18 -13.16 -19.56
CA ASP A 440 9.85 -12.61 -19.83
C ASP A 440 8.96 -13.56 -20.64
N GLU A 441 9.53 -14.26 -21.62
CA GLU A 441 8.82 -15.30 -22.36
C GLU A 441 8.44 -16.46 -21.43
N LEU A 442 9.39 -16.93 -20.61
CA LEU A 442 9.17 -17.99 -19.62
C LEU A 442 8.07 -17.61 -18.63
N ASP A 443 8.08 -16.37 -18.12
CA ASP A 443 7.07 -15.84 -17.22
C ASP A 443 5.67 -15.92 -17.85
N SER A 444 5.53 -15.48 -19.11
CA SER A 444 4.26 -15.50 -19.83
C SER A 444 3.73 -16.92 -20.06
N VAL A 445 4.63 -17.85 -20.36
CA VAL A 445 4.29 -19.27 -20.54
C VAL A 445 3.91 -19.91 -19.20
N LYS A 446 4.62 -19.61 -18.10
CA LYS A 446 4.28 -20.08 -16.74
C LYS A 446 2.93 -19.54 -16.25
N ASP A 447 2.64 -18.26 -16.51
CA ASP A 447 1.32 -17.67 -16.23
C ASP A 447 0.21 -18.42 -17.01
N THR A 448 0.48 -18.82 -18.25
CA THR A 448 -0.45 -19.59 -19.09
C THR A 448 -0.62 -21.02 -18.58
N LEU A 449 0.48 -21.69 -18.22
CA LEU A 449 0.48 -23.03 -17.65
C LEU A 449 -0.36 -23.07 -16.38
N THR A 450 -0.07 -22.16 -15.45
CA THR A 450 -0.78 -22.01 -14.17
C THR A 450 -2.29 -21.82 -14.42
N ALA A 451 -2.66 -20.93 -15.35
CA ALA A 451 -4.06 -20.72 -15.72
C ALA A 451 -4.73 -21.98 -16.29
N LEU A 452 -4.02 -22.77 -17.12
CA LEU A 452 -4.52 -24.02 -17.67
C LEU A 452 -4.67 -25.08 -16.58
N GLU A 453 -3.66 -25.29 -15.74
CA GLU A 453 -3.74 -26.25 -14.63
C GLU A 453 -4.91 -25.92 -13.69
N HIS A 454 -5.09 -24.64 -13.38
CA HIS A 454 -6.20 -24.19 -12.55
C HIS A 454 -7.56 -24.46 -13.21
N ARG A 455 -7.69 -24.14 -14.51
CA ARG A 455 -8.92 -24.37 -15.25
C ARG A 455 -9.25 -25.86 -15.35
N SER A 456 -8.26 -26.70 -15.61
CA SER A 456 -8.41 -28.17 -15.66
C SER A 456 -8.94 -28.70 -14.32
N LYS A 457 -8.30 -28.33 -13.20
CA LYS A 457 -8.71 -28.79 -11.86
C LYS A 457 -10.09 -28.29 -11.44
N LEU A 458 -10.36 -26.99 -11.62
CA LEU A 458 -11.62 -26.37 -11.17
C LEU A 458 -12.83 -26.74 -12.03
N GLN A 459 -12.66 -26.83 -13.35
CA GLN A 459 -13.75 -27.17 -14.28
C GLN A 459 -13.85 -28.69 -14.50
N LYS A 460 -12.91 -29.48 -13.97
CA LYS A 460 -12.80 -30.93 -14.21
C LYS A 460 -12.78 -31.28 -15.71
N ILE A 461 -12.11 -30.43 -16.49
CA ILE A 461 -11.95 -30.61 -17.95
C ILE A 461 -10.57 -31.19 -18.19
N ASP A 462 -10.49 -32.24 -19.00
CA ASP A 462 -9.20 -32.76 -19.44
C ASP A 462 -8.53 -31.76 -20.40
N MET A 463 -7.42 -31.19 -19.95
CA MET A 463 -6.53 -30.35 -20.76
C MET A 463 -5.10 -30.88 -20.70
N SER A 464 -4.95 -32.20 -20.50
CA SER A 464 -3.65 -32.83 -20.29
C SER A 464 -2.70 -32.66 -21.48
N VAL A 465 -3.26 -32.56 -22.69
CA VAL A 465 -2.49 -32.38 -23.93
C VAL A 465 -1.90 -30.97 -23.98
N GLU A 466 -2.73 -29.94 -23.77
CA GLU A 466 -2.33 -28.54 -23.74
C GLU A 466 -1.35 -28.28 -22.60
N ILE A 467 -1.64 -28.79 -21.39
CA ILE A 467 -0.76 -28.67 -20.23
C ILE A 467 0.60 -29.30 -20.53
N ARG A 468 0.65 -30.50 -21.14
CA ARG A 468 1.91 -31.16 -21.51
C ARG A 468 2.69 -30.36 -22.56
N SER A 469 1.99 -29.81 -23.55
CA SER A 469 2.60 -28.96 -24.58
C SER A 469 3.24 -27.69 -23.98
N VAL A 470 2.51 -27.02 -23.07
CA VAL A 470 3.02 -25.81 -22.41
C VAL A 470 4.15 -26.15 -21.43
N LYS A 471 4.08 -27.28 -20.71
CA LYS A 471 5.20 -27.75 -19.85
C LYS A 471 6.48 -28.00 -20.65
N ALA A 472 6.38 -28.64 -21.81
CA ALA A 472 7.54 -28.85 -22.68
C ALA A 472 8.14 -27.52 -23.17
N LEU A 473 7.32 -26.48 -23.38
CA LEU A 473 7.80 -25.14 -23.72
C LEU A 473 8.51 -24.48 -22.53
N VAL A 474 7.97 -24.62 -21.31
CA VAL A 474 8.62 -24.15 -20.07
C VAL A 474 10.00 -24.77 -19.91
N GLU A 475 10.11 -26.11 -20.00
CA GLU A 475 11.38 -26.82 -19.88
C GLU A 475 12.40 -26.36 -20.93
N LYS A 476 11.95 -26.15 -22.18
CA LYS A 476 12.80 -25.64 -23.27
C LYS A 476 13.35 -24.24 -22.96
N LEU A 477 12.52 -23.34 -22.44
CA LEU A 477 12.92 -21.98 -22.09
C LEU A 477 13.83 -21.96 -20.85
N GLU A 478 13.58 -22.82 -19.85
CA GLU A 478 14.46 -22.98 -18.68
C GLU A 478 15.85 -23.49 -19.08
N MET A 479 15.94 -24.51 -19.93
CA MET A 479 17.22 -24.99 -20.47
C MET A 479 17.98 -23.88 -21.22
N ARG A 480 17.26 -23.08 -22.02
CA ARG A 480 17.86 -21.95 -22.75
C ARG A 480 18.41 -20.90 -21.79
N LEU A 481 17.70 -20.61 -20.70
CA LEU A 481 18.16 -19.67 -19.67
C LEU A 481 19.42 -20.18 -18.96
N SER A 482 19.42 -21.42 -18.48
CA SER A 482 20.58 -22.02 -17.81
C SER A 482 21.82 -22.14 -18.70
N SER A 483 21.63 -22.43 -20.00
CA SER A 483 22.73 -22.45 -20.97
C SER A 483 23.41 -21.09 -21.15
N ARG A 484 22.66 -19.99 -20.97
CA ARG A 484 23.17 -18.63 -21.12
C ARG A 484 23.86 -18.15 -19.84
N GLU A 485 23.34 -18.54 -18.68
CA GLU A 485 23.98 -18.29 -17.37
C GLU A 485 25.34 -18.98 -17.27
N SER A 486 25.48 -20.16 -17.90
CA SER A 486 26.73 -20.92 -17.93
C SER A 486 27.77 -20.40 -18.94
N ALA A 487 27.39 -19.42 -19.78
CA ALA A 487 28.25 -18.83 -20.82
C ALA A 487 28.87 -17.48 -20.40
N GLU A 488 28.55 -17.00 -19.20
CA GLU A 488 29.25 -15.93 -18.48
C GLU A 488 30.40 -16.52 -17.62
#